data_AF-T1CCU2-F1
#
_entry.id   AF-T1CCU2-F1
#
_cell.length_a   1.000
_cell.length_b   1.000
_cell.length_c   1.000
_cell.angle_alpha   90.00
_cell.angle_beta   90.00
_cell.angle_gamma   90.00
#
_symmetry.space_group_name_H-M   'P 1'
#
loop_
_entity.id
_entity.type
_entity.pdbx_description
1 polymer ?
#
loop_
_entity_poly.entity_id
_entity_poly.type
_entity_poly.pdbx_seq_one_letter_code
_entity_poly.pdbx_strand_id
1 'polypeptide(L)'
;FCALTVDPANAERLYVMDTIVLRSNDGGKHFLALKGDPTGDDYHQLWIDPTDPNRMILGSDQGTEVTLDGGKTWSTWYNQPTAQVYKISTDDRLPVLGVRLAAGLGSLCAAEPDYRL
;
A
#
# COMPACT_ATOMS: atom_id res chain seq x y z
N PHE A 1 -3.20 7.81 -7.68
CA PHE A 1 -3.64 8.76 -6.62
C PHE A 1 -2.37 9.39 -6.02
N CYS A 2 -2.41 10.39 -5.12
CA CYS A 2 -1.17 10.86 -4.47
C CYS A 2 -1.39 11.09 -2.98
N ALA A 3 -0.57 10.44 -2.15
CA ALA A 3 -0.63 10.52 -0.70
C ALA A 3 0.76 10.80 -0.12
N LEU A 4 0.80 11.50 1.02
CA LEU A 4 2.03 11.89 1.73
C LEU A 4 1.96 11.34 3.16
N THR A 5 3.03 10.65 3.59
CA THR A 5 3.17 10.13 4.96
C THR A 5 4.44 10.70 5.59
N VAL A 6 4.36 11.12 6.85
CA VAL A 6 5.49 11.57 7.68
C VAL A 6 5.93 10.42 8.57
N ASP A 7 7.24 10.22 8.74
CA ASP A 7 7.76 9.27 9.72
C ASP A 7 7.42 9.73 11.16
N PRO A 8 6.73 8.91 11.96
CA PRO A 8 6.33 9.28 13.32
C PRO A 8 7.51 9.54 14.26
N ALA A 9 8.69 8.99 14.00
CA ALA A 9 9.89 9.21 14.79
C ALA A 9 10.81 10.32 14.24
N ASN A 10 10.56 10.80 13.02
CA ASN A 10 11.39 11.82 12.39
C ASN A 10 10.58 12.70 11.41
N ALA A 11 10.23 13.91 11.86
CA ALA A 11 9.45 14.86 11.06
C ALA A 11 10.13 15.31 9.75
N GLU A 12 11.46 15.17 9.61
CA GLU A 12 12.17 15.49 8.38
C GLU A 12 12.08 14.37 7.32
N ARG A 13 11.66 13.17 7.73
CA ARG A 13 11.51 12.02 6.83
C ARG A 13 10.08 11.92 6.33
N LEU A 14 9.93 12.07 5.02
CA LEU A 14 8.64 12.11 4.32
C LEU A 14 8.62 11.09 3.19
N TYR A 15 7.44 10.54 2.93
CA TYR A 15 7.20 9.59 1.85
C TYR A 15 6.04 10.07 0.99
N VAL A 16 6.26 10.08 -0.33
CA VAL A 16 5.22 10.40 -1.32
C VAL A 16 4.91 9.12 -2.08
N MET A 17 3.63 8.78 -2.11
CA MET A 17 3.10 7.65 -2.87
C MET A 17 2.58 8.17 -4.21
N ASP A 18 3.09 7.57 -5.27
CA ASP A 18 2.80 7.80 -6.69
C ASP A 18 3.06 6.45 -7.40
N THR A 19 3.22 6.44 -8.73
CA THR A 19 3.72 5.29 -9.51
C THR A 19 5.09 4.77 -9.06
N ILE A 20 5.78 5.56 -8.23
CA ILE A 20 6.91 5.15 -7.41
C ILE A 20 6.74 5.74 -6.01
N VAL A 21 7.34 5.10 -5.00
CA VAL A 21 7.48 5.69 -3.67
C VAL A 21 8.73 6.54 -3.65
N LEU A 22 8.55 7.83 -3.39
CA LEU A 22 9.63 8.78 -3.15
C LEU A 22 9.83 8.98 -1.66
N ARG A 23 11.07 9.14 -1.22
CA ARG A 23 11.43 9.49 0.16
C ARG A 23 12.29 10.73 0.21
N SER A 24 11.93 11.66 1.09
CA SER A 24 12.77 12.75 1.56
C SER A 24 13.32 12.44 2.95
N ASN A 25 14.52 12.92 3.25
CA ASN A 25 15.09 12.91 4.61
C ASN A 25 15.45 14.32 5.11
N ASP A 26 14.99 15.38 4.44
CA ASP A 26 15.34 16.77 4.73
C ASP A 26 14.14 17.73 4.69
N GLY A 27 12.98 17.24 5.13
CA GLY A 27 11.77 18.04 5.27
C GLY A 27 11.08 18.36 3.94
N GLY A 28 11.37 17.58 2.90
CA GLY A 28 10.76 17.70 1.57
C GLY A 28 11.52 18.58 0.61
N LYS A 29 12.81 18.87 0.87
CA LYS A 29 13.64 19.66 -0.04
C LYS A 29 14.15 18.81 -1.19
N HIS A 30 14.52 17.56 -0.92
CA HIS A 30 14.96 16.61 -1.93
C HIS A 30 14.28 15.25 -1.77
N PHE A 31 13.91 14.64 -2.89
CA PHE A 31 13.27 13.32 -2.92
C PHE A 31 14.11 12.34 -3.72
N LEU A 32 14.19 11.11 -3.21
CA LEU A 32 14.85 9.99 -3.86
C LEU A 32 13.84 8.85 -4.05
N ALA A 33 13.92 8.15 -5.18
CA ALA A 33 13.14 6.94 -5.40
C ALA A 33 13.55 5.88 -4.38
N LEU A 34 12.59 5.44 -3.57
CA LEU A 34 12.75 4.39 -2.59
C LEU A 34 12.29 3.04 -3.15
N LYS A 35 11.14 3.03 -3.80
CA LYS A 35 10.53 1.83 -4.39
C LYS A 35 9.84 2.19 -5.69
N GLY A 36 9.94 1.30 -6.66
CA GLY A 36 9.16 1.32 -7.89
C GLY A 36 9.07 -0.10 -8.42
N ASP A 37 8.23 -0.31 -9.42
CA ASP A 37 8.17 -1.55 -10.17
C ASP A 37 8.23 -1.24 -11.68
N PRO A 38 8.99 -2.00 -12.49
CA PRO A 38 9.05 -1.80 -13.94
C PRO A 38 7.70 -1.91 -14.65
N THR A 39 6.71 -2.58 -14.05
CA THR A 39 5.36 -2.72 -14.58
C THR A 39 4.47 -1.50 -14.34
N GLY A 40 4.94 -0.51 -13.57
CA GLY A 40 4.21 0.73 -13.32
C GLY A 40 3.11 0.55 -12.26
N ASP A 41 3.48 0.02 -11.10
CA ASP A 41 2.59 -0.11 -9.95
C ASP A 41 2.09 1.26 -9.47
N ASP A 42 0.83 1.41 -9.04
CA ASP A 42 0.31 2.66 -8.44
C ASP A 42 0.29 2.46 -6.93
N TYR A 43 1.05 3.26 -6.18
CA TYR A 43 1.10 3.20 -4.71
C TYR A 43 0.15 4.23 -4.12
N HIS A 44 -0.69 3.80 -3.17
CA HIS A 44 -1.80 4.62 -2.67
C HIS A 44 -1.61 5.03 -1.22
N GLN A 45 -0.96 4.18 -0.42
CA GLN A 45 -0.88 4.39 1.01
C GLN A 45 0.34 3.72 1.63
N LEU A 46 0.94 4.41 2.59
CA LEU A 46 2.03 3.91 3.42
C LEU A 46 1.65 4.08 4.88
N TRP A 47 1.67 2.98 5.63
CA TRP A 47 1.64 2.97 7.08
C TRP A 47 3.02 2.66 7.64
N ILE A 48 3.41 3.37 8.71
CA ILE A 48 4.69 3.23 9.38
C ILE A 48 4.41 2.91 10.84
N ASP A 49 5.06 1.88 11.38
CA ASP A 49 4.94 1.54 12.79
C ASP A 49 5.53 2.68 13.66
N PRO A 50 4.75 3.29 14.55
CA PRO A 50 5.20 4.39 15.39
C PRO A 50 6.26 3.98 16.42
N THR A 51 6.40 2.69 16.71
CA THR A 51 7.38 2.16 17.66
C THR A 51 8.69 1.71 17.00
N ASP A 52 8.64 1.37 15.71
CA ASP A 52 9.80 0.97 14.91
C ASP A 52 9.60 1.36 13.43
N PRO A 53 10.08 2.55 13.01
CA PRO A 53 9.88 3.03 11.65
C PRO A 53 10.52 2.17 10.55
N ASN A 54 11.31 1.14 10.87
CA ASN A 54 11.79 0.20 9.87
C ASN A 54 10.68 -0.74 9.37
N ARG A 55 9.59 -0.85 10.12
CA ARG A 55 8.42 -1.67 9.79
C ARG A 55 7.38 -0.80 9.10
N MET A 56 7.08 -1.13 7.86
CA MET A 56 6.10 -0.39 7.07
C MET A 56 5.24 -1.33 6.25
N ILE A 57 4.02 -0.88 5.98
CA ILE A 57 3.04 -1.54 5.13
C ILE A 57 2.71 -0.58 3.99
N LEU A 58 2.94 -1.02 2.76
CA LEU A 58 2.73 -0.27 1.54
C LEU A 58 1.59 -0.91 0.75
N GLY A 59 0.55 -0.13 0.45
CA GLY A 59 -0.57 -0.55 -0.37
C GLY A 59 -0.45 -0.01 -1.79
N SER A 60 -0.56 -0.90 -2.77
CA SER A 60 -0.69 -0.61 -4.19
C SER A 60 -1.97 -1.21 -4.78
N ASP A 61 -2.23 -0.92 -6.04
CA ASP A 61 -3.30 -1.54 -6.82
C ASP A 61 -3.22 -3.09 -6.84
N GLN A 62 -2.00 -3.63 -6.76
CA GLN A 62 -1.74 -5.07 -6.89
C GLN A 62 -1.80 -5.79 -5.54
N GLY A 63 -1.74 -5.06 -4.43
CA GLY A 63 -1.90 -5.59 -3.09
C GLY A 63 -1.03 -4.88 -2.08
N THR A 64 -0.58 -5.63 -1.08
CA THR A 64 0.16 -5.08 0.06
C THR A 64 1.57 -5.66 0.12
N GLU A 65 2.56 -4.78 0.25
CA GLU A 65 3.96 -5.11 0.47
C GLU A 65 4.38 -4.68 1.89
N VAL A 66 5.24 -5.48 2.53
CA VAL A 66 5.76 -5.20 3.88
C VAL A 66 7.27 -5.09 3.84
N THR A 67 7.82 -4.09 4.52
CA THR A 67 9.25 -3.99 4.81
C THR A 67 9.49 -4.08 6.31
N LEU A 68 10.63 -4.64 6.69
CA LEU A 68 11.12 -4.72 8.07
C LEU A 68 12.50 -4.05 8.23
N ASP A 69 12.99 -3.39 7.18
CA ASP A 69 14.34 -2.82 7.11
C ASP A 69 14.37 -1.37 6.59
N GLY A 70 13.25 -0.66 6.70
CA GLY A 70 13.13 0.74 6.31
C GLY A 70 13.01 0.94 4.80
N GLY A 71 12.45 -0.05 4.10
CA GLY A 71 12.18 -0.02 2.67
C GLY A 71 13.38 -0.38 1.80
N LYS A 72 14.41 -1.04 2.34
CA LYS A 72 15.53 -1.57 1.55
C LYS A 72 15.10 -2.84 0.82
N THR A 73 14.29 -3.67 1.48
CA THR A 73 13.65 -4.85 0.90
C THR A 73 12.16 -4.88 1.24
N TRP A 74 11.38 -5.51 0.36
CA TRP A 74 9.92 -5.59 0.45
C TRP A 74 9.48 -7.03 0.21
N SER A 75 8.44 -7.46 0.91
CA SER A 75 7.77 -8.74 0.65
C SER A 75 7.06 -8.72 -0.71
N THR A 76 6.77 -9.89 -1.26
CA THR A 76 5.87 -9.98 -2.41
C THR A 76 4.43 -9.64 -2.03
N TRP A 77 3.68 -9.00 -2.95
CA TRP A 77 2.23 -8.79 -2.84
C TRP A 77 1.39 -10.05 -3.11
N TYR A 78 1.98 -11.14 -3.61
CA TYR A 78 1.26 -12.41 -3.88
C TYR A 78 0.84 -13.16 -2.61
N ASN A 79 1.12 -12.61 -1.43
CA ASN A 79 0.76 -13.22 -0.15
C ASN A 79 -0.70 -12.92 0.27
N GLN A 80 -1.43 -12.06 -0.46
CA GLN A 80 -2.85 -11.77 -0.24
C GLN A 80 -3.68 -12.10 -1.49
N PRO A 81 -4.93 -12.61 -1.35
CA PRO A 81 -5.85 -12.73 -2.47
C PRO A 81 -6.40 -11.34 -2.84
N THR A 82 -5.63 -10.56 -3.61
CA THR A 82 -6.02 -9.23 -4.11
C THR A 82 -6.52 -9.34 -5.56
N ALA A 83 -7.63 -8.66 -5.88
CA ALA A 83 -8.21 -8.68 -7.23
C ALA A 83 -8.70 -7.29 -7.63
N GLN A 84 -7.94 -6.62 -8.49
CA GLN A 84 -8.36 -5.35 -9.09
C GLN A 84 -9.39 -5.59 -10.21
N VAL A 85 -10.58 -4.97 -10.15
CA VAL A 85 -11.60 -5.11 -11.22
C VAL A 85 -11.99 -3.74 -11.74
N TYR A 86 -11.61 -3.52 -13.00
CA TYR A 86 -11.86 -2.26 -13.70
C TYR A 86 -13.21 -2.19 -14.41
N LYS A 87 -13.91 -3.32 -14.57
CA LYS A 87 -15.20 -3.38 -15.26
C LYS A 87 -16.05 -4.55 -14.81
N ILE A 88 -17.32 -4.29 -14.54
CA ILE A 88 -18.36 -5.30 -14.31
C ILE A 88 -19.48 -5.04 -15.33
N SER A 89 -20.00 -6.10 -15.95
CA SER A 89 -21.21 -6.08 -16.80
C SER A 89 -22.10 -7.24 -16.38
N THR A 90 -23.41 -7.02 -16.32
CA THR A 90 -24.43 -8.02 -15.96
C THR A 90 -25.27 -8.39 -17.19
N ASP A 91 -25.74 -9.65 -17.28
CA ASP A 91 -26.79 -10.11 -18.22
C ASP A 91 -27.83 -10.91 -17.42
N ASP A 92 -29.12 -10.72 -17.72
CA ASP A 92 -30.25 -11.19 -16.91
C ASP A 92 -30.75 -12.60 -17.33
N ARG A 93 -29.93 -13.40 -18.00
CA ARG A 93 -30.39 -14.62 -18.67
C ARG A 93 -30.34 -15.92 -17.86
N LEU A 94 -29.83 -15.95 -16.62
CA LEU A 94 -29.90 -17.11 -15.69
C LEU A 94 -29.85 -16.67 -14.21
N PRO A 95 -30.64 -17.27 -13.28
CA PRO A 95 -30.74 -16.82 -11.89
C PRO A 95 -29.64 -17.42 -11.01
N VAL A 96 -28.40 -17.00 -11.21
CA VAL A 96 -27.34 -17.03 -10.19
C VAL A 96 -26.47 -15.81 -10.45
N LEU A 97 -26.74 -14.76 -9.67
CA LEU A 97 -26.01 -13.50 -9.71
C LEU A 97 -24.60 -13.72 -9.16
N GLY A 98 -23.68 -14.17 -10.01
CA GLY A 98 -22.25 -14.19 -9.72
C GLY A 98 -21.62 -12.82 -9.97
N VAL A 99 -21.77 -11.89 -9.02
CA VAL A 99 -20.95 -10.66 -9.02
C VAL A 99 -19.55 -11.03 -8.52
N ARG A 100 -18.53 -10.94 -9.37
CA ARG A 100 -17.13 -10.94 -8.92
C ARG A 100 -16.75 -9.51 -8.51
N LEU A 101 -16.37 -9.40 -7.25
CA LEU A 101 -16.06 -8.17 -6.52
C LEU A 101 -14.92 -7.38 -7.17
N ALA A 102 -15.06 -6.05 -7.16
CA ALA A 102 -14.04 -5.12 -7.57
C ALA A 102 -13.19 -4.64 -6.40
N ALA A 103 -11.86 -4.81 -6.47
CA ALA A 103 -10.95 -4.02 -5.67
C ALA A 103 -10.58 -2.73 -6.43
N GLY A 104 -11.03 -1.64 -5.85
CA GLY A 104 -10.60 -0.28 -6.04
C GLY A 104 -11.11 0.44 -4.80
N LEU A 105 -10.21 1.15 -4.12
CA LEU A 105 -10.31 1.71 -2.77
C LEU A 105 -9.78 0.78 -1.67
N GLY A 106 -8.59 1.14 -1.17
CA GLY A 106 -7.89 0.46 -0.09
C GLY A 106 -8.67 0.41 1.22
N SER A 107 -9.41 -0.67 1.41
CA SER A 107 -9.77 -1.15 2.75
C SER A 107 -9.00 -2.42 3.02
N LEU A 108 -7.80 -2.28 3.58
CA LEU A 108 -7.31 -3.26 4.53
C LEU A 108 -7.74 -2.77 5.91
N CYS A 109 -8.85 -3.29 6.43
CA CYS A 109 -9.15 -3.17 7.85
C CYS A 109 -8.16 -4.06 8.60
N ALA A 110 -7.16 -3.47 9.25
CA ALA A 110 -6.39 -4.18 10.26
C ALA A 110 -7.30 -4.36 11.49
N ALA A 111 -7.75 -5.59 11.73
CA ALA A 111 -8.27 -5.97 13.04
C ALA A 111 -7.07 -6.30 13.93
N GLU A 112 -6.85 -5.54 15.00
CA GLU A 112 -5.88 -5.88 16.04
C GLU A 112 -6.37 -7.13 16.80
N PRO A 113 -5.58 -8.19 16.95
CA PRO A 113 -5.80 -9.16 18.02
C PRO A 113 -5.16 -8.62 19.30
N ASP A 114 -6.01 -8.23 20.26
CA ASP A 114 -5.66 -8.06 21.66
C ASP A 114 -4.97 -9.33 22.17
N TYR A 115 -3.65 -9.27 22.42
CA TYR A 115 -2.97 -10.29 23.22
C TYR A 115 -2.69 -9.72 24.61
N ARG A 116 -3.68 -9.85 25.49
CA ARG A 116 -3.49 -9.82 26.95
C ARG A 116 -3.46 -11.26 27.46
N LEU A 117 -2.29 -11.74 27.88
CA LEU A 117 -2.08 -12.65 29.02
C LEU A 117 -0.64 -12.46 29.52
#